data_AF-A0A516R9X9-F1
#
_entry.id   AF-A0A516R9X9-F1
#
_cell.length_a   1.000
_cell.length_b   1.000
_cell.length_c   1.000
_cell.angle_alpha   90.00
_cell.angle_beta   90.00
_cell.angle_gamma   90.00
#
_symmetry.space_group_name_H-M   'P 1'
#
loop_
_entity.id
_entity.type
_entity.pdbx_description
1 polymer ?
#
loop_
_entity_poly.entity_id
_entity_poly.type
_entity_poly.pdbx_seq_one_letter_code
_entity_poly.pdbx_strand_id
1 'polypeptide(L)'
;MRFRPNMTNINGFMKTPEAGREVERIAGQIAAAAESSTGGEFRTDSALGNRRWRAAVIGNYAKHNDAAGTRSALLRGMDGA
;
A
#
# COMPACT_ATOMS: atom_id res chain seq x y z
N MET A 1 -30.31 1.45 -16.05
CA MET A 1 -30.22 1.95 -14.65
C MET A 1 -28.74 2.19 -14.34
N ARG A 2 -28.33 3.38 -13.91
CA ARG A 2 -26.91 3.70 -13.64
C ARG A 2 -26.63 3.49 -12.15
N PHE A 3 -25.73 2.57 -11.81
CA PHE A 3 -25.30 2.35 -10.43
C PHE A 3 -24.75 3.66 -9.84
N ARG A 4 -25.22 4.00 -8.64
CA ARG A 4 -24.71 5.13 -7.85
C ARG A 4 -24.25 4.59 -6.50
N PRO A 5 -22.94 4.53 -6.25
CA PRO A 5 -22.43 4.09 -4.95
C PRO A 5 -22.80 5.09 -3.85
N ASN A 6 -23.09 4.56 -2.66
CA ASN A 6 -23.33 5.38 -1.47
C ASN A 6 -21.98 5.89 -0.92
N MET A 7 -21.56 7.05 -1.41
CA MET A 7 -20.27 7.65 -1.03
C MET A 7 -20.19 7.98 0.47
N THR A 8 -21.30 8.29 1.13
CA THR A 8 -21.32 8.60 2.57
C THR A 8 -20.94 7.37 3.38
N ASN A 9 -21.59 6.23 3.12
CA ASN A 9 -21.29 4.98 3.82
C ASN A 9 -19.88 4.49 3.53
N ILE A 10 -19.42 4.58 2.28
CA ILE A 10 -18.05 4.23 1.90
C ILE A 10 -17.04 5.10 2.68
N ASN A 11 -17.28 6.40 2.77
CA ASN A 11 -16.40 7.31 3.50
C ASN A 11 -16.38 7.04 5.01
N GLY A 12 -17.49 6.57 5.58
CA GLY A 12 -17.56 6.13 6.97
C GLY A 12 -16.75 4.86 7.19
N PHE A 13 -16.96 3.85 6.34
CA PHE A 13 -16.24 2.57 6.37
C PHE A 13 -14.72 2.77 6.28
N MET A 14 -14.24 3.63 5.39
CA MET A 14 -12.81 3.92 5.19
C MET A 14 -12.12 4.60 6.40
N LYS A 15 -12.84 4.84 7.50
CA LYS A 15 -12.34 5.42 8.76
C LYS A 15 -12.48 4.46 9.95
N THR A 16 -12.97 3.24 9.76
CA THR A 16 -13.11 2.28 10.87
C THR A 16 -11.76 1.62 11.20
N PRO A 17 -11.50 1.23 12.46
CA PRO A 17 -10.26 0.55 12.83
C PRO A 17 -10.00 -0.74 12.04
N GLU A 18 -11.05 -1.43 11.61
CA GLU A 18 -10.97 -2.64 10.77
C GLU A 18 -10.38 -2.30 9.40
N ALA A 19 -10.86 -1.23 8.77
CA ALA A 19 -10.29 -0.76 7.51
C ALA A 19 -8.84 -0.31 7.69
N GLY A 20 -8.49 0.29 8.82
CA GLY A 20 -7.11 0.66 9.16
C GLY A 20 -6.18 -0.54 9.24
N ARG A 21 -6.58 -1.57 9.98
CA ARG A 21 -5.85 -2.84 10.09
C ARG A 21 -5.67 -3.52 8.74
N GLU A 22 -6.69 -3.48 7.89
CA GLU A 22 -6.63 -4.07 6.56
C GLU A 22 -5.69 -3.31 5.62
N VAL A 23 -5.73 -1.98 5.65
CA VAL A 23 -4.78 -1.13 4.90
C VAL A 23 -3.34 -1.40 5.32
N GLU A 24 -3.08 -1.53 6.61
CA GLU A 24 -1.75 -1.89 7.14
C GLU A 24 -1.31 -3.29 6.69
N ARG A 25 -2.22 -4.27 6.79
CA ARG A 25 -1.98 -5.66 6.36
C ARG A 25 -1.60 -5.72 4.88
N ILE A 26 -2.36 -5.08 4.00
CA ILE A 26 -2.08 -5.05 2.55
C ILE A 26 -0.77 -4.33 2.26
N ALA A 27 -0.48 -3.21 2.91
CA ALA A 27 0.79 -2.51 2.73
C ALA A 27 1.99 -3.38 3.12
N GLY A 28 1.89 -4.15 4.19
CA GLY A 28 2.89 -5.13 4.58
C GLY A 28 3.08 -6.24 3.55
N GLN A 29 1.99 -6.74 2.95
CA GLN A 29 2.06 -7.75 1.88
C GLN A 29 2.75 -7.22 0.63
N ILE A 30 2.40 -6.00 0.20
CA ILE A 30 3.02 -5.35 -0.96
C ILE A 30 4.52 -5.17 -0.72
N ALA A 31 4.93 -4.70 0.47
CA ALA A 31 6.33 -4.54 0.83
C ALA A 31 7.08 -5.89 0.77
N ALA A 32 6.56 -6.92 1.44
CA ALA A 32 7.19 -8.24 1.44
C ALA A 32 7.31 -8.85 0.03
N ALA A 33 6.28 -8.69 -0.79
CA ALA A 33 6.30 -9.15 -2.18
C ALA A 33 7.36 -8.41 -3.02
N ALA A 34 7.47 -7.09 -2.85
CA ALA A 34 8.48 -6.28 -3.53
C ALA A 34 9.92 -6.64 -3.08
N GLU A 35 10.13 -6.84 -1.79
CA GLU A 35 11.42 -7.28 -1.21
C GLU A 35 11.85 -8.62 -1.79
N SER A 36 10.94 -9.62 -1.82
CA SER A 36 11.24 -10.95 -2.35
C SER A 36 11.66 -10.96 -3.83
N SER A 37 11.24 -9.94 -4.60
CA SER A 37 11.49 -9.85 -6.04
C SER A 37 12.86 -9.28 -6.40
N THR A 38 13.48 -8.48 -5.53
CA THR A 38 14.74 -7.75 -5.84
C THR A 38 15.79 -7.80 -4.74
N GLY A 39 15.44 -8.27 -3.53
CA GLY A 39 16.28 -8.16 -2.34
C GLY A 39 16.58 -6.71 -1.94
N GLY A 40 15.79 -5.74 -2.42
CA GLY A 40 15.84 -4.35 -1.98
C GLY A 40 14.97 -4.15 -0.74
N GLU A 41 15.33 -3.21 0.13
CA GLU A 41 14.55 -2.90 1.33
C GLU A 41 13.35 -2.00 0.99
N PHE A 42 12.18 -2.29 1.54
CA PHE A 42 10.99 -1.44 1.39
C PHE A 42 10.49 -1.02 2.77
N ARG A 43 10.13 0.27 2.91
CA ARG A 43 9.52 0.80 4.12
C ARG A 43 8.05 1.03 3.91
N THR A 44 7.24 0.70 4.91
CA THR A 44 5.84 1.10 5.00
C THR A 44 5.70 2.37 5.84
N ASP A 45 4.87 3.31 5.39
CA ASP A 45 4.45 4.48 6.16
C ASP A 45 2.92 4.53 6.18
N SER A 46 2.34 4.46 7.37
CA SER A 46 0.90 4.35 7.55
C SER A 46 0.36 5.53 8.35
N ALA A 47 -0.66 6.19 7.80
CA ALA A 47 -1.34 7.30 8.46
C ALA A 47 -2.67 6.79 9.03
N LEU A 48 -2.55 6.07 10.14
CA LEU A 48 -3.64 5.35 10.77
C LEU A 48 -4.34 6.23 11.85
N GLY A 49 -5.19 7.19 11.46
CA GLY A 49 -5.89 8.09 12.39
C GLY A 49 -7.31 8.50 11.98
N ASN A 50 -7.80 9.65 12.45
CA ASN A 50 -9.20 10.11 12.26
C ASN A 50 -9.61 10.44 10.81
N ARG A 51 -8.67 10.37 9.86
CA ARG A 51 -8.92 10.55 8.42
C ARG A 51 -9.12 9.18 7.77
N ARG A 52 -9.33 9.14 6.46
CA ARG A 52 -9.32 7.84 5.76
C ARG A 52 -7.95 7.19 5.96
N TRP A 53 -7.94 5.91 6.33
CA TRP A 53 -6.69 5.17 6.47
C TRP A 53 -5.98 5.11 5.12
N ARG A 54 -4.66 5.26 5.18
CA ARG A 54 -3.79 5.20 4.01
C ARG A 54 -2.43 4.67 4.45
N ALA A 55 -1.80 3.93 3.57
CA ALA A 55 -0.44 3.49 3.72
C ALA A 55 0.32 3.70 2.40
N ALA A 56 1.60 3.99 2.51
CA ALA A 56 2.52 4.07 1.39
C ALA A 56 3.59 2.98 1.58
N VAL A 57 3.94 2.33 0.47
CA VAL A 57 5.11 1.46 0.40
C VAL A 57 6.18 2.20 -0.39
N ILE A 58 7.32 2.44 0.23
CA ILE A 58 8.39 3.29 -0.26
C ILE A 58 9.63 2.42 -0.41
N GLY A 59 10.12 2.28 -1.64
CA GLY A 59 11.38 1.58 -1.88
C GLY A 59 12.56 2.37 -1.33
N ASN A 60 13.48 1.69 -0.64
CA ASN A 60 14.74 2.28 -0.23
C ASN A 60 15.69 2.33 -1.43
N TYR A 61 15.84 3.52 -2.04
CA TYR A 61 16.76 3.74 -3.17
C TYR A 61 18.25 3.72 -2.77
N ALA A 62 18.60 3.17 -1.60
CA ALA A 62 19.97 3.12 -1.09
C ALA A 62 20.95 2.45 -2.08
N LYS A 63 20.48 1.54 -2.95
CA LYS A 63 21.26 1.12 -4.13
C LYS A 63 21.24 2.26 -5.17
N HIS A 64 22.26 3.12 -5.10
CA HIS A 64 22.54 4.10 -6.16
C HIS A 64 22.52 3.38 -7.53
N ASN A 65 21.70 3.89 -8.45
CA ASN A 65 21.51 3.43 -9.85
C ASN A 65 20.51 2.29 -10.12
N ASP A 66 19.65 1.87 -9.17
CA ASP A 66 18.61 0.86 -9.44
C ASP A 66 17.15 1.33 -9.24
N ALA A 67 16.86 2.57 -9.63
CA ALA A 67 15.49 3.11 -9.54
C ALA A 67 14.48 2.32 -10.40
N ALA A 68 14.93 1.78 -11.54
CA ALA A 68 14.09 0.99 -12.44
C ALA A 68 13.74 -0.40 -11.85
N GLY A 69 14.70 -1.09 -11.23
CA GLY A 69 14.47 -2.37 -10.55
C GLY A 69 13.53 -2.21 -9.37
N THR A 70 13.75 -1.19 -8.52
CA THR A 70 12.86 -0.88 -7.40
C THR A 70 11.43 -0.60 -7.86
N ARG A 71 11.24 0.16 -8.95
CA ARG A 71 9.91 0.43 -9.52
C ARG A 71 9.23 -0.85 -10.02
N SER A 72 9.95 -1.71 -10.75
CA SER A 72 9.39 -2.96 -11.26
C SER A 72 8.96 -3.89 -10.12
N ALA A 73 9.77 -3.98 -9.06
CA ALA A 73 9.45 -4.75 -7.86
C ALA A 73 8.20 -4.24 -7.14
N LEU A 74 8.07 -2.92 -6.99
CA LEU A 74 6.90 -2.32 -6.36
C LEU A 74 5.61 -2.62 -7.15
N LEU A 75 5.66 -2.46 -8.48
CA LEU A 75 4.51 -2.77 -9.33
C LEU A 75 4.11 -4.25 -9.23
N ARG A 76 5.09 -5.16 -9.23
CA ARG A 76 4.83 -6.59 -9.02
C ARG A 76 4.26 -6.88 -7.63
N GLY A 77 4.75 -6.20 -6.60
CA GLY A 77 4.22 -6.32 -5.24
C GLY A 77 2.77 -5.84 -5.14
N MET A 78 2.39 -4.83 -5.92
CA MET A 78 1.00 -4.37 -6.01
C MET A 78 0.09 -5.33 -6.78
N ASP A 79 0.59 -5.99 -7.82
CA ASP A 79 -0.19 -6.97 -8.60
C ASP A 79 -0.41 -8.29 -7.83
N GLY A 80 0.49 -8.62 -6.90
CA GLY A 80 0.47 -9.88 -6.14
C GLY A 80 -0.19 -9.84 -4.75
N ALA A 81 -0.62 -8.66 -4.29
CA ALA A 81 -1.27 -8.45 -2.99
C ALA A 81 -2.80 -8.34 -3.12
#